data_AF-A0A7V8X6W5-F1
#
_entry.id   AF-A0A7V8X6W5-F1
#
_cell.length_a   1.000
_cell.length_b   1.000
_cell.length_c   1.000
_cell.angle_alpha   90.00
_cell.angle_beta   90.00
_cell.angle_gamma   90.00
#
_symmetry.space_group_name_H-M   'P 1'
#
loop_
_entity.id
_entity.type
_entity.pdbx_description
1 polymer ?
#
loop_
_entity_poly.entity_id
_entity_poly.type
_entity_poly.pdbx_seq_one_letter_code
_entity_poly.pdbx_strand_id
1 'polypeptide(L)'
;MARRKRIPYDPPHKHKRRRRRSEFMRADQIFLSRRMMIAKAGVVAAFGALAARLGVMQLRQGDAYRAQAQENTIRQVTVPAPRGLILDREGRRLAENRRAWEVRVTKSELPEKGTEERKRVIATLISALSLEDVLAIRPSAVPRGSQETVLSRVATMMGYTDEQRAS
;
A
#
# COMPACT_ATOMS: atom_id res chain seq x y z
N MET A 1 41.57 -53.04 92.42
CA MET A 1 40.17 -53.01 91.91
C MET A 1 39.98 -51.75 91.07
N ALA A 2 39.72 -51.89 89.76
CA ALA A 2 39.68 -50.77 88.82
C ALA A 2 38.31 -50.09 88.79
N ARG A 3 38.26 -48.76 89.04
CA ARG A 3 37.05 -47.94 88.88
C ARG A 3 36.81 -47.64 87.38
N ARG A 4 35.75 -48.20 86.80
CA ARG A 4 35.29 -47.82 85.46
C ARG A 4 34.72 -46.39 85.50
N LYS A 5 35.29 -45.48 84.70
CA LYS A 5 34.72 -44.14 84.45
C LYS A 5 33.42 -44.31 83.66
N ARG A 6 32.29 -43.83 84.22
CA ARG A 6 31.01 -43.78 83.51
C ARG A 6 31.12 -42.78 82.37
N ILE A 7 30.79 -43.20 81.15
CA ILE A 7 30.65 -42.30 80.01
C ILE A 7 29.40 -41.43 80.28
N PRO A 8 29.48 -40.10 80.21
CA PRO A 8 28.30 -39.25 80.31
C PRO A 8 27.33 -39.59 79.18
N TYR A 9 26.10 -39.97 79.54
CA TYR A 9 25.04 -40.20 78.55
C TYR A 9 24.52 -38.85 78.07
N ASP A 10 24.71 -38.55 76.78
CA ASP A 10 24.18 -37.35 76.13
C ASP A 10 22.85 -37.72 75.42
N PRO A 11 21.69 -37.24 75.90
CA PRO A 11 20.41 -37.66 75.34
C PRO A 11 20.19 -37.10 73.92
N PRO A 12 19.79 -37.94 72.95
CA PRO A 12 19.75 -37.59 71.52
C PRO A 12 18.74 -36.48 71.13
N HIS A 13 17.91 -36.02 72.07
CA HIS A 13 16.85 -35.05 71.82
C HIS A 13 17.12 -33.62 72.36
N LYS A 14 18.29 -33.36 72.97
CA LYS A 14 18.61 -32.04 73.56
C LYS A 14 19.50 -31.12 72.72
N HIS A 15 19.67 -31.38 71.42
CA HIS A 15 20.30 -30.40 70.54
C HIS A 15 19.28 -29.34 70.09
N LYS A 16 19.25 -28.18 70.77
CA LYS A 16 18.73 -26.97 70.13
C LYS A 16 19.63 -26.68 68.93
N ARG A 17 19.22 -27.11 67.73
CA ARG A 17 19.83 -26.68 66.47
C ARG A 17 19.81 -25.15 66.45
N ARG A 18 20.93 -24.52 66.81
CA ARG A 18 21.18 -23.13 66.44
C ARG A 18 21.19 -23.14 64.91
N ARG A 19 20.06 -22.78 64.31
CA ARG A 19 20.02 -22.40 62.90
C ARG A 19 20.97 -21.22 62.79
N ARG A 20 22.22 -21.48 62.37
CA ARG A 20 23.06 -20.43 61.80
C ARG A 20 22.27 -19.93 60.61
N ARG A 21 21.55 -18.83 60.79
CA ARG A 21 20.94 -18.08 59.71
C ARG A 21 22.12 -17.61 58.87
N SER A 22 22.38 -18.31 57.78
CA SER A 22 23.45 -17.94 56.86
C SER A 22 23.02 -16.66 56.16
N GLU A 23 23.26 -15.52 56.79
CA GLU A 23 23.29 -14.22 56.14
C GLU A 23 24.59 -14.11 55.35
N PHE A 24 24.75 -14.98 54.36
CA PHE A 24 25.60 -14.71 53.23
C PHE A 24 24.65 -14.35 52.11
N MET A 25 24.24 -13.07 52.04
CA MET A 25 23.84 -12.50 50.76
C MET A 25 25.02 -12.72 49.83
N ARG A 26 24.95 -13.82 49.07
CA ARG A 26 26.03 -14.31 48.23
C ARG A 26 26.47 -13.18 47.33
N ALA A 27 27.76 -12.85 47.31
CA ALA A 27 28.31 -11.85 46.39
C ALA A 27 27.91 -12.13 44.92
N ASP A 28 27.65 -13.40 44.58
CA ASP A 28 27.06 -13.84 43.31
C ASP A 28 25.74 -13.16 42.94
N GLN A 29 24.88 -12.85 43.92
CA GLN A 29 23.61 -12.16 43.70
C GLN A 29 23.84 -10.73 43.17
N ILE A 30 24.84 -10.01 43.68
CA ILE A 30 25.14 -8.62 43.27
C ILE A 30 25.74 -8.61 41.85
N PHE A 31 26.63 -9.55 41.53
CA PHE A 31 27.20 -9.66 40.18
C PHE A 31 26.17 -10.09 39.13
N LEU A 32 25.28 -11.04 39.47
CA LEU A 32 24.14 -11.40 38.62
C LEU A 32 23.22 -10.19 38.43
N SER A 33 22.92 -9.45 39.51
CA SER A 33 22.04 -8.27 39.46
C SER A 33 22.62 -7.16 38.59
N ARG A 34 23.93 -6.89 38.68
CA ARG A 34 24.59 -5.84 37.91
C ARG A 34 24.70 -6.21 36.42
N ARG A 35 25.06 -7.45 36.10
CA ARG A 35 25.07 -7.96 34.70
C ARG A 35 23.66 -7.95 34.11
N MET A 36 22.66 -8.35 34.88
CA MET A 36 21.25 -8.32 34.47
C MET A 36 20.75 -6.87 34.26
N MET A 37 21.17 -5.92 35.09
CA MET A 37 20.88 -4.48 34.91
C MET A 37 21.49 -3.94 33.62
N ILE A 38 22.75 -4.27 33.33
CA ILE A 38 23.42 -3.85 32.08
C ILE A 38 22.71 -4.47 30.86
N ALA A 39 22.35 -5.74 30.93
CA ALA A 39 21.60 -6.40 29.85
C ALA A 39 20.23 -5.73 29.62
N LYS A 40 19.47 -5.46 30.68
CA LYS A 40 18.19 -4.74 30.58
C LYS A 40 18.36 -3.33 30.01
N ALA A 41 19.37 -2.60 30.45
CA ALA A 41 19.69 -1.28 29.91
C ALA A 41 20.03 -1.35 28.42
N GLY A 42 20.78 -2.37 28.00
CA GLY A 42 21.08 -2.62 26.58
C GLY A 42 19.84 -2.91 25.75
N VAL A 43 18.93 -3.74 26.24
CA VAL A 43 17.65 -4.03 25.57
C VAL A 43 16.81 -2.76 25.44
N VAL A 44 16.66 -1.99 26.53
CA VAL A 44 15.92 -0.72 26.51
C VAL A 44 16.53 0.28 25.54
N ALA A 45 17.86 0.39 25.52
CA ALA A 45 18.55 1.27 24.58
C ALA A 45 18.34 0.84 23.12
N ALA A 46 18.38 -0.46 22.82
CA ALA A 46 18.13 -0.98 21.48
C ALA A 46 16.69 -0.68 21.00
N PHE A 47 15.69 -0.95 21.85
CA PHE A 47 14.29 -0.62 21.54
C PHE A 47 14.07 0.90 21.44
N GLY A 48 14.73 1.69 22.28
CA GLY A 48 14.71 3.15 22.20
C GLY A 48 15.27 3.67 20.88
N ALA A 49 16.38 3.11 20.40
CA ALA A 49 16.97 3.45 19.10
C ALA A 49 16.03 3.09 17.94
N LEU A 50 15.38 1.93 17.99
CA LEU A 50 14.38 1.52 16.99
C LEU A 50 13.15 2.45 17.00
N ALA A 51 12.64 2.80 18.18
CA ALA A 51 11.51 3.73 18.31
C ALA A 51 11.87 5.14 17.81
N ALA A 52 13.07 5.63 18.11
CA ALA A 52 13.57 6.89 17.58
C ALA A 52 13.70 6.83 16.05
N ARG A 53 14.24 5.74 15.50
CA ARG A 53 14.34 5.54 14.03
C ARG A 53 12.97 5.52 13.37
N LEU A 54 12.00 4.83 13.98
CA LEU A 54 10.62 4.79 13.52
C LEU A 54 9.98 6.18 13.58
N GLY A 55 10.18 6.92 14.66
CA GLY A 55 9.71 8.30 14.80
C GLY A 55 10.32 9.23 13.74
N VAL A 56 11.61 9.11 13.44
CA VAL A 56 12.26 9.85 12.35
C VAL A 56 11.64 9.50 10.99
N MET A 57 11.35 8.22 10.74
CA MET A 57 10.70 7.79 9.50
C MET A 57 9.28 8.34 9.37
N GLN A 58 8.51 8.35 10.46
CA GLN A 58 7.16 8.91 10.47
C GLN A 58 7.14 10.44 10.36
N LEU A 59 8.05 11.15 11.05
CA LEU A 59 8.09 12.62 11.08
C LEU A 59 8.75 13.24 9.83
N ARG A 60 9.80 12.63 9.26
CA ARG A 60 10.47 13.17 8.06
C ARG A 60 9.91 12.63 6.74
N GLN A 61 9.26 11.47 6.73
CA GLN A 61 8.76 10.85 5.50
C GLN A 61 7.24 10.59 5.53
N GLY A 62 6.51 11.04 6.56
CA GLY A 62 5.05 10.91 6.62
C GLY A 62 4.35 11.60 5.44
N ASP A 63 4.78 12.82 5.10
CA ASP A 63 4.20 13.56 3.97
C ASP A 63 4.72 13.05 2.63
N ALA A 64 6.00 12.63 2.56
CA ALA A 64 6.61 12.09 1.34
C ALA A 64 6.03 10.72 0.94
N TYR A 65 5.74 9.83 1.90
CA TYR A 65 5.10 8.54 1.61
C TYR A 65 3.58 8.66 1.43
N ARG A 66 2.90 9.64 2.04
CA ARG A 66 1.49 9.91 1.70
C ARG A 66 1.35 10.45 0.28
N ALA A 67 2.23 11.36 -0.14
CA ALA A 67 2.30 11.83 -1.51
C ALA A 67 2.67 10.70 -2.48
N GLN A 68 3.72 9.92 -2.18
CA GLN A 68 4.11 8.77 -3.00
C GLN A 68 3.08 7.64 -3.01
N ALA A 69 2.27 7.42 -1.97
CA ALA A 69 1.22 6.40 -2.00
C ALA A 69 0.01 6.83 -2.84
N GLN A 70 -0.25 8.14 -2.94
CA GLN A 70 -1.24 8.67 -3.87
C GLN A 70 -0.72 8.64 -5.32
N GLU A 71 0.58 8.83 -5.55
CA GLU A 71 1.18 8.81 -6.89
C GLU A 71 1.61 7.41 -7.39
N ASN A 72 2.00 6.48 -6.49
CA ASN A 72 2.46 5.13 -6.86
C ASN A 72 1.32 4.11 -6.92
N THR A 73 0.25 4.42 -7.65
CA THR A 73 -0.51 3.33 -8.27
C THR A 73 0.31 2.87 -9.48
N ILE A 74 1.25 1.95 -9.26
CA ILE A 74 2.02 1.31 -10.32
C ILE A 74 1.03 0.55 -11.21
N ARG A 75 0.56 1.21 -12.27
CA ARG A 75 -0.17 0.55 -13.36
C ARG A 75 0.87 -0.07 -14.27
N GLN A 76 1.00 -1.38 -14.20
CA GLN A 76 1.66 -2.13 -15.28
C GLN A 76 0.81 -1.96 -16.53
N VAL A 77 1.28 -1.10 -17.45
CA VAL A 77 0.65 -0.94 -18.76
C VAL A 77 1.45 -1.80 -19.73
N THR A 78 0.88 -2.92 -20.15
CA THR A 78 1.44 -3.72 -21.23
C THR A 78 1.37 -2.88 -22.50
N VAL A 79 2.50 -2.44 -23.03
CA VAL A 79 2.56 -1.78 -24.33
C VAL A 79 2.47 -2.87 -25.40
N PRO A 80 1.37 -2.95 -26.17
CA PRO A 80 1.27 -3.94 -27.23
C PRO A 80 2.32 -3.64 -28.30
N ALA A 81 2.98 -4.68 -28.81
CA ALA A 81 3.86 -4.53 -29.95
C ALA A 81 3.06 -4.06 -31.18
N PRO A 82 3.57 -3.10 -31.97
CA PRO A 82 2.91 -2.69 -33.20
C PRO A 82 2.78 -3.88 -34.16
N ARG A 83 1.60 -4.05 -34.77
CA ARG A 83 1.40 -5.09 -35.80
C ARG A 83 2.27 -4.78 -37.03
N GLY A 84 2.76 -5.85 -37.68
CA GLY A 84 3.45 -5.74 -38.96
C GLY A 84 2.54 -5.18 -40.07
N LEU A 85 3.14 -4.53 -41.06
CA LEU A 85 2.45 -4.03 -42.24
C LEU A 85 1.97 -5.20 -43.10
N ILE A 86 0.71 -5.20 -43.53
CA ILE A 86 0.21 -6.17 -44.51
C ILE A 86 0.30 -5.52 -45.88
N LEU A 87 1.08 -6.14 -46.77
CA LEU A 87 1.34 -5.67 -48.12
C LEU A 87 0.70 -6.63 -49.14
N ASP A 88 0.18 -6.08 -50.24
CA ASP A 88 -0.19 -6.84 -51.43
C ASP A 88 1.07 -7.31 -52.21
N ARG A 89 0.90 -8.17 -53.22
CA ARG A 89 1.96 -8.69 -54.10
C ARG A 89 2.77 -7.60 -54.81
N GLU A 90 2.16 -6.43 -54.99
CA GLU A 90 2.76 -5.23 -55.60
C GLU A 90 3.37 -4.28 -54.56
N GLY A 91 3.41 -4.66 -53.28
CA GLY A 91 3.95 -3.82 -52.20
C GLY A 91 3.02 -2.71 -51.70
N ARG A 92 1.76 -2.69 -52.16
CA ARG A 92 0.73 -1.75 -51.69
C ARG A 92 0.27 -2.11 -50.28
N ARG A 93 0.16 -1.12 -49.39
CA ARG A 93 -0.27 -1.32 -48.00
C ARG A 93 -1.77 -1.58 -47.93
N LEU A 94 -2.18 -2.74 -47.42
CA LEU A 94 -3.59 -3.11 -47.19
C LEU A 94 -4.00 -2.88 -45.73
N ALA A 95 -3.06 -2.98 -44.79
CA ALA A 95 -3.30 -2.66 -43.39
C ALA A 95 -2.04 -2.05 -42.76
N GLU A 96 -2.21 -0.89 -42.13
CA GLU A 96 -1.16 -0.19 -41.39
C GLU A 96 -1.64 0.26 -40.02
N ASN A 97 -0.69 0.53 -39.12
CA ASN A 97 -1.00 1.03 -37.78
C ASN A 97 -1.16 2.56 -37.84
N ARG A 98 -2.40 3.04 -37.73
CA ARG A 98 -2.71 4.47 -37.64
C ARG A 98 -2.83 4.91 -36.18
N ARG A 99 -2.21 6.05 -35.85
CA ARG A 99 -2.35 6.67 -34.52
C ARG A 99 -3.77 7.22 -34.39
N ALA A 100 -4.52 6.75 -33.40
CA ALA A 100 -5.79 7.31 -33.01
C ALA A 100 -5.61 8.15 -31.74
N TRP A 101 -6.09 9.39 -31.76
CA TRP A 101 -6.12 10.25 -30.58
C TRP A 101 -7.51 10.16 -29.95
N GLU A 102 -7.56 9.86 -28.65
CA GLU A 102 -8.79 9.88 -27.87
C GLU A 102 -8.66 10.89 -26.73
N VAL A 103 -9.77 11.55 -26.41
CA VAL A 103 -9.86 12.43 -25.23
C VAL A 103 -10.80 11.77 -24.24
N ARG A 104 -10.30 11.52 -23.02
CA ARG A 104 -11.06 10.92 -21.92
C ARG A 104 -11.20 11.92 -20.79
N VAL A 105 -12.41 12.05 -20.26
CA VAL A 105 -12.72 12.90 -19.11
C VAL A 105 -13.23 12.04 -17.98
N THR A 106 -12.56 12.10 -16.83
CA THR A 106 -12.94 11.35 -15.63
C THR A 106 -14.03 12.12 -14.87
N LYS A 107 -15.16 11.46 -14.61
CA LYS A 107 -16.30 12.10 -13.94
C LYS A 107 -15.97 12.66 -12.54
N SER A 108 -15.05 12.03 -11.80
CA SER A 108 -14.66 12.46 -10.45
C SER A 108 -13.83 13.75 -10.43
N GLU A 109 -13.22 14.10 -11.56
CA GLU A 109 -12.43 15.33 -11.71
C GLU A 109 -13.25 16.49 -12.26
N LEU A 110 -14.50 16.23 -12.67
CA LEU A 110 -15.41 17.28 -13.10
C LEU A 110 -16.08 17.95 -11.89
N PRO A 111 -16.31 19.28 -11.95
CA PRO A 111 -17.11 19.97 -10.96
C PRO A 111 -18.51 19.35 -10.83
N GLU A 112 -19.18 19.59 -9.71
CA GLU A 112 -20.49 19.01 -9.43
C GLU A 112 -21.53 19.32 -10.52
N LYS A 113 -22.49 18.41 -10.70
CA LYS A 113 -23.56 18.57 -11.68
C LYS A 113 -24.40 19.80 -11.35
N GLY A 114 -24.71 20.59 -12.38
CA GLY A 114 -25.55 21.79 -12.24
C GLY A 114 -24.79 23.06 -11.89
N THR A 115 -23.48 22.99 -11.62
CA THR A 115 -22.65 24.17 -11.39
C THR A 115 -22.33 24.90 -12.70
N GLU A 116 -22.22 26.23 -12.63
CA GLU A 116 -21.79 27.07 -13.77
C GLU A 116 -20.34 26.78 -14.19
N GLU A 117 -19.51 26.33 -13.26
CA GLU A 117 -18.14 25.91 -13.53
C GLU A 117 -18.11 24.68 -14.45
N ARG A 118 -18.94 23.66 -14.17
CA ARG A 118 -19.05 22.48 -15.03
C ARG A 118 -19.51 22.83 -16.44
N LYS A 119 -20.46 23.76 -16.58
CA LYS A 119 -20.94 24.23 -17.89
C LYS A 119 -19.81 24.90 -18.68
N ARG A 120 -18.98 25.74 -18.02
CA ARG A 120 -17.81 26.38 -18.64
C ARG A 120 -16.76 25.37 -19.10
N VAL A 121 -16.44 24.39 -18.27
CA VAL A 121 -15.49 23.31 -18.63
C VAL A 121 -16.00 22.54 -19.85
N ILE A 122 -17.27 22.15 -19.86
CA ILE A 122 -17.87 21.44 -21.00
C ILE A 122 -17.84 22.31 -22.26
N ALA A 123 -18.26 23.58 -22.18
CA ALA A 123 -18.24 24.49 -23.33
C ALA A 123 -16.82 24.69 -23.91
N THR A 124 -15.81 24.74 -23.04
CA THR A 124 -14.40 24.84 -23.45
C THR A 124 -13.92 23.57 -24.15
N LEU A 125 -14.33 22.39 -23.67
CA LEU A 125 -13.99 21.12 -24.32
C LEU A 125 -14.68 20.99 -25.68
N ILE A 126 -15.94 21.43 -25.79
CA ILE A 126 -16.69 21.45 -27.05
C ILE A 126 -15.97 22.30 -28.09
N SER A 127 -15.59 23.53 -27.72
CA SER A 127 -14.93 24.45 -28.64
C SER A 127 -13.52 23.98 -29.02
N ALA A 128 -12.74 23.52 -28.06
CA ALA A 128 -11.37 23.06 -28.29
C ALA A 128 -11.29 21.80 -29.18
N LEU A 129 -12.30 20.93 -29.09
CA LEU A 129 -12.38 19.69 -29.89
C LEU A 129 -13.22 19.85 -31.15
N SER A 130 -13.70 21.07 -31.45
CA SER A 130 -14.60 21.35 -32.57
C SER A 130 -15.78 20.38 -32.64
N LEU A 131 -16.31 20.00 -31.47
CA LEU A 131 -17.48 19.12 -31.41
C LEU A 131 -18.71 19.96 -31.79
N GLU A 132 -19.35 19.62 -32.91
CA GLU A 132 -20.58 20.29 -33.34
C GLU A 132 -21.73 20.05 -32.36
N ASP A 133 -21.81 18.83 -31.80
CA ASP A 133 -22.83 18.42 -30.83
C ASP A 133 -22.27 17.53 -29.72
N VAL A 134 -22.80 17.67 -28.50
CA VAL A 134 -22.47 16.77 -27.37
C VAL A 134 -23.61 15.82 -27.08
N LEU A 135 -23.40 14.56 -27.43
CA LEU A 135 -24.26 13.47 -27.00
C LEU A 135 -23.79 12.92 -25.63
N ALA A 136 -24.54 13.25 -24.58
CA ALA A 136 -24.29 12.70 -23.25
C ALA A 136 -25.00 11.34 -23.05
N ILE A 137 -24.35 10.24 -23.40
CA ILE A 137 -24.87 8.90 -23.10
C ILE A 137 -24.63 8.56 -21.63
N ARG A 138 -25.69 8.27 -20.87
CA ARG A 138 -25.57 7.74 -19.49
C ARG A 138 -25.24 6.24 -19.57
N PRO A 139 -24.06 5.78 -19.10
CA PRO A 139 -23.71 4.36 -19.18
C PRO A 139 -24.68 3.45 -18.43
N SER A 140 -25.32 3.96 -17.37
CA SER A 140 -26.33 3.22 -16.59
C SER A 140 -27.66 3.02 -17.32
N ALA A 141 -27.92 3.79 -18.39
CA ALA A 141 -29.12 3.66 -19.20
C ALA A 141 -28.93 2.70 -20.39
N VAL A 142 -27.69 2.25 -20.63
CA VAL A 142 -27.37 1.33 -21.73
C VAL A 142 -27.21 -0.08 -21.16
N PRO A 143 -28.05 -1.05 -21.59
CA PRO A 143 -27.88 -2.44 -21.20
C PRO A 143 -26.47 -2.95 -21.55
N ARG A 144 -25.89 -3.77 -20.66
CA ARG A 144 -24.55 -4.36 -20.90
C ARG A 144 -24.58 -5.21 -22.17
N GLY A 145 -23.61 -5.02 -23.06
CA GLY A 145 -23.54 -5.68 -24.36
C GLY A 145 -24.21 -4.92 -25.51
N SER A 146 -25.02 -3.88 -25.23
CA SER A 146 -25.71 -3.09 -26.25
C SER A 146 -25.01 -1.77 -26.60
N GLN A 147 -23.81 -1.52 -26.06
CA GLN A 147 -23.10 -0.24 -26.22
C GLN A 147 -22.77 0.05 -27.69
N GLU A 148 -22.27 -0.95 -28.40
CA GLU A 148 -21.91 -0.83 -29.82
C GLU A 148 -23.14 -0.56 -30.68
N THR A 149 -24.24 -1.26 -30.41
CA THR A 149 -25.53 -1.05 -31.09
C THR A 149 -26.12 0.33 -30.81
N VAL A 150 -26.05 0.81 -29.58
CA VAL A 150 -26.55 2.15 -29.23
C VAL A 150 -25.69 3.23 -29.88
N LEU A 151 -24.36 3.09 -29.83
CA LEU A 151 -23.45 4.04 -30.46
C LEU A 151 -23.60 4.06 -31.98
N SER A 152 -23.69 2.91 -32.64
CA SER A 152 -23.88 2.83 -34.09
C SER A 152 -25.22 3.42 -34.51
N ARG A 153 -26.29 3.09 -33.79
CA ARG A 153 -27.64 3.60 -34.09
C ARG A 153 -27.74 5.11 -33.90
N VAL A 154 -27.12 5.66 -32.86
CA VAL A 154 -27.10 7.10 -32.65
C VAL A 154 -26.19 7.79 -33.66
N ALA A 155 -25.04 7.23 -34.00
CA ALA A 155 -24.18 7.76 -35.07
C ALA A 155 -24.95 7.85 -36.40
N THR A 156 -25.71 6.81 -36.76
CA THR A 156 -26.59 6.84 -37.94
C THR A 156 -27.68 7.91 -37.84
N MET A 157 -28.32 8.08 -36.68
CA MET A 157 -29.32 9.16 -36.49
C MET A 157 -28.70 10.56 -36.61
N MET A 158 -27.42 10.70 -36.23
CA MET A 158 -26.65 11.94 -36.33
C MET A 158 -26.02 12.12 -37.73
N GLY A 159 -26.29 11.24 -38.70
CA GLY A 159 -25.78 11.35 -40.07
C GLY A 159 -24.33 10.87 -40.27
N TYR A 160 -23.71 10.27 -39.26
CA TYR A 160 -22.39 9.65 -39.37
C TYR A 160 -22.54 8.21 -39.90
N THR A 161 -22.35 8.02 -41.20
CA THR A 161 -22.34 6.70 -41.87
C THR A 161 -20.94 6.09 -41.90
N ASP A 162 -20.87 4.74 -41.81
CA ASP A 162 -19.61 3.98 -41.73
C ASP A 162 -18.66 4.17 -42.94
N GLU A 163 -19.11 4.80 -44.02
CA GLU A 163 -18.30 5.09 -45.22
C GLU A 163 -17.10 6.00 -44.91
N GLN A 164 -17.18 6.87 -43.90
CA GLN A 164 -16.08 7.77 -43.53
C GLN A 164 -14.95 7.10 -42.73
N ARG A 165 -15.09 5.82 -42.35
CA ARG A 165 -14.02 5.06 -41.66
C ARG A 165 -13.00 4.42 -42.60
N ALA A 166 -13.29 4.37 -43.90
CA ALA A 166 -12.53 3.65 -44.92
C ALA A 166 -11.55 4.50 -45.75
N SER A 167 -11.37 5.79 -45.41
CA SER A 167 -10.24 6.61 -45.87
C SER A 167 -9.28 6.93 -44.72
#